data_AF-A0A7S4KZB3-F1
#
_entry.id   AF-A0A7S4KZB3-F1
#
_cell.length_a   1.000
_cell.length_b   1.000
_cell.length_c   1.000
_cell.angle_alpha   90.00
_cell.angle_beta   90.00
_cell.angle_gamma   90.00
#
_symmetry.space_group_name_H-M   'P 1'
#
loop_
_entity.id
_entity.type
_entity.pdbx_description
1 polymer ?
#
loop_
_entity_poly.entity_id
_entity_poly.type
_entity_poly.pdbx_seq_one_letter_code
_entity_poly.pdbx_strand_id
1 'polypeptide(L)'
;PTLNLLELEQAGQEESFCLHVTGEEGARLCGRMMLQANSVGSFLGVRLAMENNNSYLEDEKDDAVYMNAIETRGGPWLFQHCELRACGAVALCAARRSLTKIRQSVIGGVSHQRERHSGGGRATCGLLARDFARVVLNEDTIEMTGTVILPALHAVGMSQVSVDRSVFQRNIHSVGVLDRAQVKLSSCFLQNNFQGAFLAVNKQGE
;
A
#
# COMPACT_ATOMS: atom_id res chain seq x y z
N PRO A 1 -13.40 10.05 -19.65
CA PRO A 1 -12.43 9.28 -20.45
C PRO A 1 -11.86 8.11 -19.63
N THR A 2 -12.43 6.92 -19.82
CA THR A 2 -11.92 5.68 -19.23
C THR A 2 -10.69 5.28 -20.02
N LEU A 3 -9.51 5.27 -19.39
CA LEU A 3 -8.31 4.74 -20.04
C LEU A 3 -8.51 3.23 -20.23
N ASN A 4 -8.41 2.78 -21.48
CA ASN A 4 -8.45 1.37 -21.86
C ASN A 4 -7.45 0.57 -21.02
N LEU A 5 -7.84 -0.65 -20.61
CA LEU A 5 -6.98 -1.62 -19.95
C LEU A 5 -5.61 -1.65 -20.64
N LEU A 6 -4.55 -1.29 -19.91
CA LEU A 6 -3.19 -1.65 -20.28
C LEU A 6 -3.00 -3.11 -19.86
N GLU A 7 -3.44 -4.03 -20.71
CA GLU A 7 -2.98 -5.41 -20.66
C GLU A 7 -1.53 -5.41 -21.14
N LEU A 8 -0.59 -5.32 -20.20
CA LEU A 8 0.81 -5.63 -20.47
C LEU A 8 0.88 -7.14 -20.76
N GLU A 9 0.78 -7.50 -22.03
CA GLU A 9 1.17 -8.81 -22.54
C GLU A 9 2.59 -9.13 -22.06
N GLN A 10 2.81 -10.39 -21.72
CA GLN A 10 3.98 -10.92 -21.01
C GLN A 10 5.31 -10.33 -21.52
N ALA A 11 5.79 -9.26 -20.86
CA ALA A 11 7.18 -8.84 -20.99
C ALA A 11 8.05 -10.01 -20.52
N GLY A 12 8.98 -10.44 -21.36
CA GLY A 12 9.96 -11.47 -21.02
C GLY A 12 10.67 -11.10 -19.72
N GLN A 13 11.11 -12.09 -18.94
CA GLN A 13 11.73 -11.90 -17.61
C GLN A 13 12.97 -10.96 -17.59
N GLU A 14 13.48 -10.55 -18.75
CA GLU A 14 14.68 -9.74 -18.91
C GLU A 14 14.43 -8.31 -19.42
N GLU A 15 13.21 -7.94 -19.81
CA GLU A 15 12.97 -6.62 -20.39
C GLU A 15 12.77 -5.55 -19.30
N SER A 16 13.76 -4.67 -19.16
CA SER A 16 13.65 -3.46 -18.35
C SER A 16 12.85 -2.41 -19.12
N PHE A 17 11.91 -1.73 -18.45
CA PHE A 17 11.24 -0.57 -19.01
C PHE A 17 11.24 0.60 -18.03
N CYS A 18 11.06 1.80 -18.59
CA CYS A 18 10.85 3.02 -17.85
C CYS A 18 9.39 3.46 -18.03
N LEU A 19 8.63 3.52 -16.92
CA LEU A 19 7.23 3.91 -16.94
C LEU A 19 7.04 5.26 -16.26
N HIS A 20 6.53 6.23 -17.00
CA HIS A 20 6.13 7.53 -16.46
C HIS A 20 4.64 7.74 -16.70
N VAL A 21 3.87 7.82 -15.62
CA VAL A 21 2.44 8.10 -15.66
C VAL A 21 2.18 9.45 -14.99
N THR A 22 1.54 10.34 -15.72
CA THR A 22 1.08 11.64 -15.21
C THR A 22 -0.43 11.72 -15.35
N GLY A 23 -1.09 12.17 -14.29
CA GLY A 23 -2.53 12.33 -14.23
C GLY A 23 -2.91 13.80 -14.17
N GLU A 24 -3.93 14.16 -14.94
CA GLU A 24 -4.67 15.41 -14.75
C GLU A 24 -5.75 15.22 -13.69
N GLU A 25 -6.48 16.29 -13.35
CA GLU A 25 -7.53 16.26 -12.34
C GLU A 25 -8.56 15.15 -12.63
N GLY A 26 -8.73 14.25 -11.65
CA GLY A 26 -9.64 13.10 -11.77
C GLY A 26 -9.09 11.89 -12.52
N ALA A 27 -7.82 11.91 -12.96
CA ALA A 27 -7.20 10.77 -13.61
C ALA A 27 -7.19 9.54 -12.69
N ARG A 28 -7.73 8.43 -13.19
CA ARG A 28 -7.93 7.21 -12.42
C ARG A 28 -7.48 5.97 -13.19
N LEU A 29 -6.61 5.20 -12.56
CA LEU A 29 -6.22 3.85 -12.97
C LEU A 29 -6.92 2.84 -12.07
N CYS A 30 -7.68 1.93 -12.68
CA CYS A 30 -8.44 0.91 -11.98
C CYS A 30 -7.79 -0.47 -12.13
N GLY A 31 -7.91 -1.29 -11.10
CA GLY A 31 -7.48 -2.68 -11.13
C GLY A 31 -6.18 -2.92 -10.37
N ARG A 32 -5.51 -4.02 -10.73
CA ARG A 32 -4.30 -4.49 -10.06
C ARG A 32 -3.09 -4.20 -10.92
N MET A 33 -1.99 -3.78 -10.28
CA MET A 33 -0.73 -3.49 -10.95
C MET A 33 0.41 -4.24 -10.28
N MET A 34 1.24 -4.88 -11.08
CA MET A 34 2.50 -5.47 -10.64
C MET A 34 3.64 -4.80 -11.40
N LEU A 35 4.48 -4.06 -10.69
CA LEU A 35 5.63 -3.37 -11.24
C LEU A 35 6.87 -4.26 -11.06
N GLN A 36 7.50 -4.63 -12.18
CA GLN A 36 8.52 -5.69 -12.19
C GLN A 36 9.90 -5.23 -11.72
N ALA A 37 10.73 -6.20 -11.31
CA ALA A 37 11.99 -5.97 -10.62
C ALA A 37 13.06 -5.20 -11.41
N ASN A 38 13.04 -5.34 -12.74
CA ASN A 38 14.03 -4.72 -13.63
C ASN A 38 13.54 -3.39 -14.21
N SER A 39 12.39 -2.89 -13.76
CA SER A 39 11.78 -1.66 -14.27
C SER A 39 11.94 -0.52 -13.29
N VAL A 40 11.87 0.69 -13.81
CA VAL A 40 11.92 1.94 -13.05
C VAL A 40 10.76 2.82 -13.47
N GLY A 41 10.30 3.71 -12.60
CA GLY A 41 9.22 4.60 -13.02
C GLY A 41 8.68 5.55 -11.97
N SER A 42 7.76 6.37 -12.43
CA SER A 42 7.08 7.37 -11.60
C SER A 42 5.60 7.49 -11.94
N PHE A 43 4.81 7.72 -10.91
CA PHE A 43 3.40 8.10 -10.98
C PHE A 43 3.23 9.48 -10.34
N LEU A 44 2.60 10.40 -11.05
CA LEU A 44 2.38 11.77 -10.60
C LEU A 44 0.91 12.16 -10.77
N GLY A 45 0.25 12.57 -9.69
CA GLY A 45 -1.11 13.15 -9.79
C GLY A 45 -2.20 12.15 -10.18
N VAL A 46 -1.97 10.85 -10.00
CA VAL A 46 -2.93 9.80 -10.37
C VAL A 46 -3.57 9.14 -9.16
N ARG A 47 -4.85 8.78 -9.32
CA ARG A 47 -5.53 7.86 -8.41
C ARG A 47 -5.45 6.44 -8.94
N LEU A 48 -4.82 5.55 -8.19
CA LEU A 48 -4.79 4.11 -8.43
C LEU A 48 -5.75 3.45 -7.46
N ALA A 49 -6.81 2.81 -7.95
CA ALA A 49 -7.86 2.27 -7.10
C ALA A 49 -8.23 0.82 -7.47
N MET A 50 -8.17 -0.06 -6.48
CA MET A 50 -8.81 -1.37 -6.53
C MET A 50 -10.11 -1.33 -5.71
N GLU A 51 -11.23 -1.19 -6.42
CA GLU A 51 -12.57 -1.29 -5.85
C GLU A 51 -13.03 -2.73 -6.06
N ASN A 52 -13.02 -3.54 -4.99
CA ASN A 52 -13.51 -4.91 -5.06
C ASN A 52 -15.04 -4.87 -4.98
N ASN A 53 -15.73 -5.35 -6.02
CA ASN A 53 -17.19 -5.49 -6.01
C ASN A 53 -17.67 -6.75 -5.28
N ASN A 54 -16.75 -7.61 -4.80
CA ASN A 54 -17.09 -8.87 -4.15
C ASN A 54 -16.90 -8.79 -2.64
N SER A 55 -18.02 -8.89 -1.94
CA SER A 55 -18.20 -8.91 -0.49
C SER A 55 -17.75 -10.19 0.23
N TYR A 56 -16.76 -10.92 -0.29
CA TYR A 56 -16.45 -12.28 0.19
C TYR A 56 -15.00 -12.43 0.60
N LEU A 57 -14.72 -12.18 1.89
CA LEU A 57 -13.55 -12.71 2.61
C LEU A 57 -13.88 -12.87 4.11
N GLU A 58 -15.09 -13.33 4.46
CA GLU A 58 -15.44 -13.59 5.87
C GLU A 58 -15.10 -15.02 6.35
N ASP A 59 -14.80 -15.99 5.47
CA ASP A 59 -14.80 -17.41 5.88
C ASP A 59 -13.52 -18.25 5.70
N GLU A 60 -12.42 -17.74 5.14
CA GLU A 60 -11.17 -18.53 5.06
C GLU A 60 -10.11 -18.03 6.05
N LYS A 61 -10.30 -18.44 7.31
CA LYS A 61 -9.25 -18.48 8.34
C LYS A 61 -8.32 -19.65 8.01
N ASP A 62 -7.17 -19.35 7.42
CA ASP A 62 -5.87 -19.82 7.93
C ASP A 62 -4.72 -19.62 6.93
N ASP A 63 -5.00 -19.34 5.65
CA ASP A 63 -3.97 -19.02 4.64
C ASP A 63 -4.40 -17.85 3.74
N ALA A 64 -4.84 -16.73 4.33
CA ALA A 64 -5.25 -15.56 3.57
C ALA A 64 -4.06 -14.97 2.80
N VAL A 65 -3.88 -15.40 1.55
CA VAL A 65 -3.03 -14.73 0.56
C VAL A 65 -3.65 -13.36 0.30
N TYR A 66 -3.15 -12.34 1.01
CA TYR A 66 -3.65 -10.99 0.86
C TYR A 66 -3.44 -10.51 -0.59
N MET A 67 -4.52 -10.06 -1.22
CA MET A 67 -4.45 -9.42 -2.52
C MET A 67 -3.79 -8.06 -2.40
N ASN A 68 -2.90 -7.74 -3.34
CA ASN A 68 -2.27 -6.43 -3.48
C ASN A 68 -2.93 -5.67 -4.65
N ALA A 69 -3.33 -4.43 -4.41
CA ALA A 69 -3.77 -3.52 -5.47
C ALA A 69 -2.57 -3.08 -6.32
N ILE A 70 -1.49 -2.65 -5.66
CA ILE A 70 -0.22 -2.32 -6.30
C ILE A 70 0.88 -3.13 -5.64
N GLU A 71 1.66 -3.86 -6.43
CA GLU A 71 2.86 -4.53 -5.95
C GLU A 71 4.09 -4.00 -6.69
N THR A 72 5.03 -3.39 -5.96
CA THR A 72 6.32 -3.00 -6.50
C THR A 72 7.36 -4.07 -6.19
N ARG A 73 8.03 -4.54 -7.24
CA ARG A 73 9.23 -5.39 -7.16
C ARG A 73 10.37 -4.58 -7.75
N GLY A 74 11.56 -4.63 -7.13
CA GLY A 74 12.72 -3.85 -7.59
C GLY A 74 12.45 -2.34 -7.67
N GLY A 75 13.09 -1.63 -8.60
CA GLY A 75 12.97 -0.17 -8.71
C GLY A 75 14.31 0.51 -8.92
N PRO A 76 14.32 1.86 -9.00
CA PRO A 76 13.47 2.76 -8.21
C PRO A 76 12.05 3.05 -8.74
N TRP A 77 11.11 3.20 -7.80
CA TRP A 77 9.73 3.65 -8.03
C TRP A 77 9.40 4.93 -7.25
N LEU A 78 8.75 5.89 -7.90
CA LEU A 78 8.28 7.13 -7.28
C LEU A 78 6.77 7.28 -7.41
N PHE A 79 6.08 7.52 -6.30
CA PHE A 79 4.69 7.95 -6.28
C PHE A 79 4.64 9.35 -5.66
N GLN A 80 4.11 10.32 -6.40
CA GLN A 80 4.05 11.71 -5.94
C GLN A 80 2.66 12.30 -6.23
N HIS A 81 2.04 12.94 -5.23
CA HIS A 81 0.67 13.45 -5.36
C HIS A 81 -0.33 12.38 -5.82
N CYS A 82 -0.13 11.14 -5.40
CA CYS A 82 -0.97 10.02 -5.79
C CYS A 82 -2.01 9.68 -4.72
N GLU A 83 -3.09 9.04 -5.15
CA GLU A 83 -4.01 8.33 -4.25
C GLU A 83 -3.92 6.83 -4.54
N LEU A 84 -3.34 6.07 -3.62
CA LEU A 84 -3.20 4.62 -3.70
C LEU A 84 -4.28 3.97 -2.83
N ARG A 85 -5.35 3.49 -3.45
CA ARG A 85 -6.58 3.10 -2.75
C ARG A 85 -6.94 1.64 -3.00
N ALA A 86 -7.40 0.96 -1.96
CA ALA A 86 -7.91 -0.41 -2.06
C ALA A 86 -9.06 -0.65 -1.06
N CYS A 87 -9.95 -1.57 -1.41
CA CYS A 87 -10.96 -2.12 -0.48
C CYS A 87 -10.74 -3.63 -0.32
N GLY A 88 -10.62 -4.12 0.92
CA GLY A 88 -10.39 -5.54 1.22
C GLY A 88 -9.03 -6.10 0.77
N ALA A 89 -8.14 -5.23 0.31
CA ALA A 89 -6.81 -5.58 -0.20
C ALA A 89 -5.73 -4.67 0.41
N VAL A 90 -4.46 -5.04 0.23
CA VAL A 90 -3.32 -4.18 0.52
C VAL A 90 -3.25 -3.10 -0.56
N ALA A 91 -3.27 -1.83 -0.19
CA ALA A 91 -3.23 -0.73 -1.17
C ALA A 91 -1.88 -0.66 -1.90
N LEU A 92 -0.78 -0.77 -1.17
CA LEU A 92 0.57 -0.85 -1.73
C LEU A 92 1.41 -1.91 -1.03
N CYS A 93 1.98 -2.83 -1.81
CA CYS A 93 2.95 -3.82 -1.36
C CYS A 93 4.31 -3.54 -2.00
N ALA A 94 5.31 -3.24 -1.19
CA ALA A 94 6.71 -3.17 -1.62
C ALA A 94 7.41 -4.47 -1.20
N ALA A 95 7.85 -5.26 -2.18
CA ALA A 95 8.38 -6.60 -1.95
C ALA A 95 9.75 -6.79 -2.60
N ARG A 96 10.43 -7.89 -2.24
CA ARG A 96 11.77 -8.22 -2.74
C ARG A 96 12.74 -7.05 -2.50
N ARG A 97 13.64 -6.75 -3.44
CA ARG A 97 14.61 -5.64 -3.33
C ARG A 97 14.02 -4.31 -3.83
N SER A 98 12.74 -4.04 -3.54
CA SER A 98 12.09 -2.84 -4.07
C SER A 98 12.62 -1.56 -3.44
N LEU A 99 12.81 -0.53 -4.25
CA LEU A 99 13.18 0.82 -3.81
C LEU A 99 12.04 1.78 -4.12
N THR A 100 11.16 2.00 -3.14
CA THR A 100 9.92 2.76 -3.35
C THR A 100 9.94 4.05 -2.56
N LYS A 101 9.67 5.16 -3.23
CA LYS A 101 9.56 6.48 -2.61
C LYS A 101 8.16 7.02 -2.85
N ILE A 102 7.55 7.50 -1.79
CA ILE A 102 6.19 8.05 -1.79
C ILE A 102 6.30 9.45 -1.19
N ARG A 103 5.64 10.42 -1.83
CA ARG A 103 5.60 11.80 -1.34
C ARG A 103 4.25 12.44 -1.56
N GLN A 104 3.79 13.18 -0.56
CA GLN A 104 2.60 14.04 -0.68
C GLN A 104 1.40 13.27 -1.25
N SER A 105 1.29 11.99 -0.88
CA SER A 105 0.33 11.03 -1.42
C SER A 105 -0.55 10.48 -0.30
N VAL A 106 -1.67 9.86 -0.69
CA VAL A 106 -2.57 9.17 0.25
C VAL A 106 -2.58 7.68 -0.06
N ILE A 107 -2.46 6.85 0.98
CA ILE A 107 -2.45 5.40 0.89
C ILE A 107 -3.54 4.83 1.81
N GLY A 108 -4.40 3.94 1.30
CA GLY A 108 -5.27 3.15 2.16
C GLY A 108 -6.65 2.86 1.59
N GLY A 109 -7.67 2.99 2.44
CA GLY A 109 -9.04 2.61 2.10
C GLY A 109 -9.69 3.50 1.04
N VAL A 110 -10.67 2.96 0.32
CA VAL A 110 -11.56 3.72 -0.56
C VAL A 110 -12.64 4.40 0.30
N SER A 111 -12.71 5.73 0.28
CA SER A 111 -13.83 6.43 0.93
C SER A 111 -15.06 6.39 0.01
N HIS A 112 -15.93 5.40 0.15
CA HIS A 112 -17.27 5.51 -0.43
C HIS A 112 -18.10 6.42 0.47
N GLN A 113 -18.36 7.66 0.01
CA GLN A 113 -19.23 8.61 0.74
C GLN A 113 -20.65 8.08 0.98
N ARG A 114 -21.06 6.99 0.32
CA ARG A 114 -22.40 6.42 0.37
C ARG A 114 -22.62 5.35 1.43
N GLU A 115 -21.58 4.78 2.04
CA GLU A 115 -21.74 3.72 3.04
C GLU A 115 -21.32 4.20 4.42
N ARG A 116 -22.25 4.81 5.14
CA ARG A 116 -22.02 5.35 6.49
C ARG A 116 -22.05 4.29 7.60
N HIS A 117 -22.37 3.02 7.30
CA HIS A 117 -22.72 2.06 8.36
C HIS A 117 -22.10 0.65 8.26
N SER A 118 -21.18 0.41 7.34
CA SER A 118 -20.42 -0.84 7.27
C SER A 118 -18.96 -0.48 7.03
N GLY A 119 -18.01 -1.24 7.58
CA GLY A 119 -16.58 -1.05 7.33
C GLY A 119 -16.13 -1.22 5.86
N GLY A 120 -17.03 -1.11 4.88
CA GLY A 120 -16.94 -1.52 3.48
C GLY A 120 -15.99 -0.69 2.59
N GLY A 121 -15.18 0.19 3.17
CA GLY A 121 -14.18 0.96 2.43
C GLY A 121 -12.74 0.76 2.89
N ARG A 122 -12.49 -0.09 3.89
CA ARG A 122 -11.14 -0.22 4.46
C ARG A 122 -10.21 -1.02 3.54
N ALA A 123 -8.98 -0.55 3.43
CA ALA A 123 -7.89 -1.39 2.96
C ALA A 123 -7.47 -2.34 4.09
N THR A 124 -7.13 -3.58 3.75
CA THR A 124 -6.62 -4.54 4.73
C THR A 124 -5.31 -4.04 5.34
N CYS A 125 -4.47 -3.41 4.52
CA CYS A 125 -3.25 -2.72 4.91
C CYS A 125 -3.03 -1.55 3.94
N GLY A 126 -2.51 -0.42 4.42
CA GLY A 126 -2.13 0.69 3.54
C GLY A 126 -0.83 0.36 2.81
N LEU A 127 0.22 0.10 3.57
CA LEU A 127 1.55 -0.22 3.06
C LEU A 127 2.08 -1.50 3.70
N LEU A 128 2.31 -2.53 2.89
CA LEU A 128 3.06 -3.72 3.27
C LEU A 128 4.48 -3.65 2.70
N ALA A 129 5.49 -3.57 3.55
CA ALA A 129 6.89 -3.71 3.17
C ALA A 129 7.39 -5.08 3.63
N ARG A 130 7.93 -5.89 2.70
CA ARG A 130 8.40 -7.25 3.01
C ARG A 130 9.72 -7.58 2.31
N ASP A 131 10.29 -8.72 2.67
CA ASP A 131 11.57 -9.23 2.17
C ASP A 131 12.71 -8.23 2.44
N PHE A 132 13.27 -7.61 1.39
CA PHE A 132 14.39 -6.66 1.44
C PHE A 132 13.98 -5.27 0.95
N ALA A 133 12.67 -4.97 0.98
CA ALA A 133 12.14 -3.74 0.41
C ALA A 133 12.60 -2.53 1.22
N ARG A 134 12.88 -1.42 0.54
CA ARG A 134 13.20 -0.14 1.15
C ARG A 134 12.15 0.87 0.72
N VAL A 135 11.41 1.40 1.69
CA VAL A 135 10.34 2.36 1.44
C VAL A 135 10.60 3.66 2.17
N VAL A 136 10.43 4.78 1.48
CA VAL A 136 10.50 6.13 2.06
C VAL A 136 9.17 6.82 1.85
N LEU A 137 8.54 7.25 2.94
CA LEU A 137 7.34 8.07 2.95
C LEU A 137 7.70 9.46 3.47
N ASN A 138 7.21 10.49 2.79
CA ASN A 138 7.45 11.87 3.18
C ASN A 138 6.23 12.74 2.88
N GLU A 139 5.65 13.33 3.93
CA GLU A 139 4.44 14.16 3.83
C GLU A 139 3.23 13.38 3.29
N ASP A 140 3.16 12.09 3.60
CA ASP A 140 2.09 11.20 3.14
C ASP A 140 1.00 11.01 4.20
N THR A 141 -0.18 10.56 3.78
CA THR A 141 -1.26 10.13 4.67
C THR A 141 -1.54 8.64 4.49
N ILE A 142 -1.54 7.87 5.58
CA ILE A 142 -2.04 6.50 5.59
C ILE A 142 -3.36 6.44 6.37
N GLU A 143 -4.45 6.09 5.69
CA GLU A 143 -5.78 6.21 6.27
C GLU A 143 -6.80 5.14 5.90
N MET A 144 -7.80 4.98 6.77
CA MET A 144 -8.90 4.04 6.56
C MET A 144 -8.40 2.62 6.31
N THR A 145 -7.42 2.19 7.09
CA THR A 145 -6.78 0.88 6.90
C THR A 145 -6.84 0.03 8.17
N GLY A 146 -6.43 -1.21 7.98
CA GLY A 146 -6.14 -2.15 9.03
C GLY A 146 -7.30 -3.11 9.26
N THR A 147 -6.92 -4.35 9.55
CA THR A 147 -7.77 -5.36 10.16
C THR A 147 -7.26 -5.63 11.58
N VAL A 148 -7.87 -6.57 12.30
CA VAL A 148 -7.34 -7.04 13.58
C VAL A 148 -5.92 -7.63 13.40
N ILE A 149 -5.60 -8.15 12.21
CA ILE A 149 -4.37 -8.91 11.94
C ILE A 149 -3.29 -8.03 11.29
N LEU A 150 -3.67 -7.03 10.50
CA LEU A 150 -2.73 -6.21 9.73
C LEU A 150 -2.82 -4.71 10.09
N PRO A 151 -1.71 -4.06 10.48
CA PRO A 151 -1.65 -2.62 10.72
C PRO A 151 -1.63 -1.82 9.41
N ALA A 152 -1.82 -0.50 9.51
CA ALA A 152 -1.83 0.42 8.37
C ALA A 152 -0.53 0.41 7.57
N LEU A 153 0.59 0.43 8.28
CA LEU A 153 1.92 0.19 7.77
C LEU A 153 2.46 -1.07 8.44
N HIS A 154 2.73 -2.09 7.63
CA HIS A 154 3.25 -3.36 8.11
C HIS A 154 4.62 -3.63 7.48
N ALA A 155 5.66 -3.71 8.31
CA ALA A 155 7.01 -4.05 7.88
C ALA A 155 7.39 -5.45 8.40
N VAL A 156 7.82 -6.33 7.49
CA VAL A 156 8.12 -7.75 7.76
C VAL A 156 9.46 -8.14 7.14
N GLY A 157 10.10 -9.20 7.63
CA GLY A 157 11.34 -9.74 7.08
C GLY A 157 12.56 -8.86 7.38
N MET A 158 13.29 -8.45 6.35
CA MET A 158 14.48 -7.56 6.41
C MET A 158 14.18 -6.18 5.79
N SER A 159 12.90 -5.81 5.69
CA SER A 159 12.47 -4.56 5.07
C SER A 159 12.84 -3.34 5.92
N GLN A 160 13.02 -2.20 5.26
CA GLN A 160 13.35 -0.93 5.89
C GLN A 160 12.36 0.14 5.44
N VAL A 161 11.69 0.76 6.40
CA VAL A 161 10.72 1.82 6.12
C VAL A 161 11.11 3.09 6.88
N SER A 162 11.23 4.21 6.18
CA SER A 162 11.42 5.52 6.79
C SER A 162 10.20 6.39 6.50
N VAL A 163 9.61 6.95 7.54
CA VAL A 163 8.41 7.80 7.45
C VAL A 163 8.72 9.14 8.11
N ASP A 164 8.51 10.23 7.37
CA ASP A 164 8.81 11.58 7.85
C ASP A 164 7.67 12.56 7.52
N ARG A 165 7.20 13.33 8.51
CA ARG A 165 6.12 14.31 8.37
C ARG A 165 4.79 13.72 7.84
N SER A 166 4.51 12.45 8.11
CA SER A 166 3.30 11.78 7.63
C SER A 166 2.20 11.68 8.69
N VAL A 167 0.97 11.46 8.24
CA VAL A 167 -0.22 11.31 9.09
C VAL A 167 -0.75 9.88 9.02
N PHE A 168 -1.00 9.27 10.17
CA PHE A 168 -1.72 8.01 10.30
C PHE A 168 -3.09 8.30 10.90
N GLN A 169 -4.16 8.13 10.11
CA GLN A 169 -5.50 8.44 10.60
C GLN A 169 -6.57 7.40 10.31
N ARG A 170 -7.52 7.25 11.25
CA ARG A 170 -8.67 6.34 11.10
C ARG A 170 -8.26 4.89 10.85
N ASN A 171 -7.13 4.46 11.39
CA ASN A 171 -6.62 3.10 11.25
C ASN A 171 -6.95 2.24 12.47
N ILE A 172 -7.11 0.93 12.30
CA ILE A 172 -7.26 0.03 13.46
C ILE A 172 -5.97 0.03 14.29
N HIS A 173 -4.88 -0.41 13.67
CA HIS A 173 -3.51 -0.25 14.14
C HIS A 173 -2.72 0.60 13.13
N SER A 174 -1.80 1.46 13.58
CA SER A 174 -1.07 2.35 12.64
C SER A 174 0.19 1.71 12.08
N VAL A 175 1.09 1.23 12.94
CA VAL A 175 2.37 0.69 12.51
C VAL A 175 2.57 -0.67 13.15
N GLY A 176 3.01 -1.66 12.38
CA GLY A 176 3.55 -2.87 12.97
C GLY A 176 4.81 -3.36 12.29
N VAL A 177 5.63 -3.99 13.11
CA VAL A 177 7.00 -4.42 12.78
C VAL A 177 7.16 -5.85 13.26
N LEU A 178 7.50 -6.73 12.32
CA LEU A 178 7.75 -8.16 12.55
C LEU A 178 9.17 -8.52 12.09
N ASP A 179 9.67 -9.62 12.66
CA ASP A 179 10.98 -10.20 12.36
C ASP A 179 12.15 -9.20 12.55
N ARG A 180 12.94 -8.99 11.49
CA ARG A 180 14.13 -8.12 11.47
C ARG A 180 13.86 -6.81 10.74
N ALA A 181 12.59 -6.48 10.49
CA ALA A 181 12.21 -5.28 9.79
C ALA A 181 12.52 -4.04 10.65
N GLN A 182 12.77 -2.92 9.99
CA GLN A 182 13.10 -1.66 10.65
C GLN A 182 12.16 -0.57 10.17
N VAL A 183 11.54 0.13 11.12
CA VAL A 183 10.71 1.29 10.84
C VAL A 183 11.24 2.49 11.60
N LYS A 184 11.58 3.56 10.88
CA LYS A 184 11.96 4.86 11.45
C LYS A 184 10.82 5.84 11.22
N LEU A 185 10.34 6.46 12.29
CA LEU A 185 9.30 7.49 12.25
C LEU A 185 9.90 8.82 12.71
N SER A 186 9.60 9.90 12.00
CA SER A 186 10.03 11.26 12.31
C SER A 186 8.88 12.22 12.06
N SER A 187 8.60 13.12 13.01
CA SER A 187 7.59 14.17 12.86
C SER A 187 6.22 13.68 12.39
N CYS A 188 5.83 12.46 12.76
CA CYS A 188 4.57 11.86 12.32
C CYS A 188 3.43 12.17 13.30
N PHE A 189 2.21 12.25 12.78
CA PHE A 189 1.00 12.45 13.58
C PHE A 189 0.10 11.22 13.54
N LEU A 190 -0.47 10.86 14.69
CA LEU A 190 -1.42 9.76 14.83
C LEU A 190 -2.78 10.32 15.28
N GLN A 191 -3.83 10.08 14.51
CA GLN A 191 -5.14 10.67 14.76
C GLN A 191 -6.27 9.65 14.59
N ASN A 192 -7.22 9.59 15.53
CA ASN A 192 -8.42 8.77 15.40
C ASN A 192 -8.14 7.28 15.10
N ASN A 193 -7.08 6.70 15.69
CA ASN A 193 -6.78 5.29 15.55
C ASN A 193 -7.53 4.48 16.62
N PHE A 194 -8.10 3.33 16.23
CA PHE A 194 -9.13 2.66 17.04
C PHE A 194 -8.57 1.74 18.11
N GLN A 195 -7.57 0.92 17.78
CA GLN A 195 -7.04 -0.10 18.71
C GLN A 195 -5.63 0.23 19.19
N GLY A 196 -4.78 0.86 18.36
CA GLY A 196 -3.46 1.27 18.82
C GLY A 196 -2.59 1.96 17.78
N ALA A 197 -1.51 2.59 18.27
CA ALA A 197 -0.49 3.21 17.43
C ALA A 197 0.50 2.18 16.88
N PHE A 198 1.02 1.31 17.75
CA PHE A 198 2.10 0.38 17.42
C PHE A 198 1.71 -1.05 17.76
N LEU A 199 2.06 -1.98 16.86
CA LEU A 199 1.91 -3.41 17.03
C LEU A 199 3.27 -4.08 16.76
N ALA A 200 3.92 -4.58 17.79
CA ALA A 200 5.10 -5.43 17.64
C ALA A 200 4.68 -6.86 17.97
N VAL A 201 4.64 -7.74 16.97
CA VAL A 201 4.35 -9.16 17.19
C VAL A 201 5.66 -9.92 17.05
N ASN A 202 6.13 -10.48 18.15
CA ASN A 202 7.22 -11.43 18.10
C ASN A 202 6.58 -12.78 17.82
N LYS A 203 6.64 -13.28 16.56
CA LYS A 203 6.38 -14.70 16.32
C LYS A 203 7.57 -15.48 16.88
N GLN A 204 7.58 -15.67 18.20
CA GLN A 204 8.46 -16.66 18.82
C GLN A 204 7.84 -18.03 18.55
N GLY A 205 8.44 -18.77 17.62
CA GLY A 205 8.36 -20.23 17.50
C GLY A 205 6.98 -20.83 17.25
N GLU A 206 6.72 -21.16 15.99
CA GLU A 206 6.12 -22.45 15.61
C GLU A 206 7.00 -23.09 14.53
#